data_AF-A0A060BJV4-F1
#
_entry.id   AF-A0A060BJV4-F1
#
_cell.length_a   1.000
_cell.length_b   1.000
_cell.length_c   1.000
_cell.angle_alpha   90.00
_cell.angle_beta   90.00
_cell.angle_gamma   90.00
#
_symmetry.space_group_name_H-M   'P 1'
#
loop_
_entity.id
_entity.type
_entity.pdbx_description
1 polymer ?
#
loop_
_entity_poly.entity_id
_entity_poly.type
_entity_poly.pdbx_seq_one_letter_code
_entity_poly.pdbx_strand_id
1 'polypeptide(L)'
;WISCYGGEGIATPNVDQLAATGTRFDNVYSMPQCTPTRVTLLTGQYPFRHGWVNHWDVPRWGRAYFDPDQNPCLARVLKSAGYKTCIAGKWQINDFVSSPMCSTDSVSMNIACGPVEEGFRQRG
;
A
#
# COMPACT_ATOMS: atom_id res chain seq x y z
N TRP A 1 13.54 -15.56 1.67
CA TRP A 1 13.40 -16.33 0.43
C TRP A 1 12.00 -16.91 0.35
N ILE A 2 11.41 -17.02 -0.85
CA ILE A 2 10.07 -17.61 -1.06
C ILE A 2 10.24 -18.97 -1.74
N SER A 3 9.69 -20.04 -1.17
CA SER A 3 9.95 -21.41 -1.62
C SER A 3 9.44 -21.69 -3.04
N CYS A 4 8.28 -21.16 -3.44
CA CYS A 4 7.78 -21.31 -4.81
C CYS A 4 8.62 -20.62 -5.91
N TYR A 5 9.65 -19.86 -5.54
CA TYR A 5 10.66 -19.27 -6.43
C TYR A 5 12.06 -19.88 -6.24
N GLY A 6 12.17 -21.08 -5.64
CA GLY A 6 13.45 -21.75 -5.37
C GLY A 6 14.15 -21.26 -4.12
N GLY A 7 13.46 -20.53 -3.24
CA GLY A 7 13.99 -20.12 -1.95
C GLY A 7 14.15 -21.28 -0.97
N GLU A 8 15.34 -21.43 -0.38
CA GLU A 8 15.63 -22.48 0.60
C GLU A 8 15.61 -21.97 2.05
N GLY A 9 15.43 -22.89 3.01
CA GLY A 9 15.56 -22.61 4.45
C GLY A 9 14.39 -21.89 5.13
N ILE A 10 13.36 -21.47 4.37
CA ILE A 10 12.15 -20.83 4.91
C ILE A 10 10.93 -21.47 4.24
N ALA A 11 10.04 -22.05 5.03
CA ALA A 11 8.77 -22.56 4.53
C ALA A 11 7.78 -21.40 4.36
N THR A 12 7.24 -21.21 3.15
CA THR A 12 6.19 -20.21 2.87
C THR A 12 4.87 -20.85 2.41
N PRO A 13 4.25 -21.76 3.21
CA PRO A 13 3.16 -22.63 2.75
C PRO A 13 1.94 -21.88 2.20
N ASN A 14 1.55 -20.77 2.84
CA ASN A 14 0.40 -19.96 2.39
C ASN A 14 0.68 -19.25 1.05
N VAL A 15 1.92 -18.81 0.83
CA VAL A 15 2.34 -18.15 -0.43
C VAL A 15 2.46 -19.18 -1.54
N ASP A 16 2.98 -20.37 -1.21
CA ASP A 16 3.12 -21.47 -2.16
C ASP A 16 1.74 -21.97 -2.63
N GLN A 17 0.77 -22.08 -1.71
CA GLN A 17 -0.61 -22.43 -2.06
C GLN A 17 -1.25 -21.37 -2.96
N LEU A 18 -1.04 -20.08 -2.68
CA LEU A 18 -1.53 -18.99 -3.53
C LEU A 18 -0.92 -19.05 -4.93
N ALA A 19 0.38 -19.34 -5.03
CA ALA A 19 1.07 -19.50 -6.31
C ALA A 19 0.60 -20.73 -7.10
N ALA A 20 0.24 -21.83 -6.41
CA ALA A 20 -0.23 -23.07 -7.05
C ALA A 20 -1.68 -23.00 -7.53
N THR A 21 -2.51 -22.18 -6.87
CA THR A 21 -3.95 -22.05 -7.19
C THR A 21 -4.29 -20.81 -8.02
N GLY A 22 -3.34 -19.88 -8.18
CA GLY A 22 -3.48 -18.65 -8.94
C GLY A 22 -2.47 -18.53 -10.06
N THR A 23 -2.16 -17.28 -10.42
CA THR A 23 -1.14 -16.96 -11.45
C THR A 23 0.16 -16.57 -10.77
N ARG A 24 1.25 -17.26 -11.12
CA ARG A 24 2.62 -16.91 -10.73
C ARG A 24 3.32 -16.20 -11.88
N PHE A 25 3.99 -15.09 -11.59
CA PHE A 25 4.77 -14.35 -12.57
C PHE A 25 6.26 -14.60 -12.37
N ASP A 26 6.97 -15.01 -13.41
CA ASP A 26 8.43 -15.19 -13.33
C ASP A 26 9.18 -13.85 -13.49
N ASN A 27 8.52 -12.82 -14.05
CA ASN A 27 9.08 -11.48 -14.25
C ASN A 27 8.12 -10.41 -13.71
N VAL A 28 8.53 -9.69 -12.66
CA VAL A 28 7.82 -8.55 -12.08
C VAL A 28 8.83 -7.48 -11.68
N TYR A 29 8.56 -6.22 -12.01
CA TYR A 29 9.48 -5.11 -11.80
C TYR A 29 8.89 -4.07 -10.85
N SER A 30 9.77 -3.40 -10.10
CA SER A 30 9.43 -2.30 -9.19
C SER A 30 10.47 -1.19 -9.29
N MET A 31 10.18 -0.02 -8.71
CA MET A 31 11.17 1.04 -8.56
C MET A 31 12.14 0.66 -7.41
N PRO A 32 13.39 1.15 -7.44
CA PRO A 32 14.41 0.73 -6.46
C PRO A 32 14.13 1.20 -5.02
N GLN A 33 13.07 1.99 -4.81
CA GLN A 33 12.69 2.52 -3.51
C GLN A 33 11.19 2.38 -3.25
N CYS A 34 10.83 2.36 -1.97
CA CYS A 34 9.47 2.16 -1.51
C CYS A 34 8.51 3.29 -1.94
N THR A 35 8.89 4.56 -1.82
CA THR A 35 8.05 5.70 -2.22
C THR A 35 7.69 5.66 -3.72
N PRO A 36 8.65 5.66 -4.66
CA PRO A 36 8.32 5.63 -6.08
C PRO A 36 7.55 4.37 -6.47
N THR A 37 7.88 3.19 -5.93
CA THR A 37 7.14 1.95 -6.22
C THR A 37 5.67 2.06 -5.83
N ARG A 38 5.36 2.64 -4.66
CA ARG A 38 3.99 2.76 -4.17
C ARG A 38 3.19 3.77 -4.99
N VAL A 39 3.78 4.91 -5.30
CA VAL A 39 3.09 5.93 -6.12
C VAL A 39 2.86 5.42 -7.53
N THR A 40 3.85 4.75 -8.14
CA THR A 40 3.69 4.09 -9.45
C THR A 40 2.59 3.03 -9.43
N LEU A 41 2.51 2.21 -8.37
CA LEU A 41 1.44 1.20 -8.23
C LEU A 41 0.05 1.83 -8.16
N LEU A 42 -0.11 2.91 -7.40
CA LEU A 42 -1.41 3.58 -7.21
C LEU A 42 -1.83 4.38 -8.44
N THR A 43 -0.89 5.02 -9.12
CA THR A 43 -1.17 5.93 -10.23
C THR A 43 -1.14 5.25 -11.59
N GLY A 44 -0.47 4.11 -11.71
CA GLY A 44 -0.15 3.50 -13.00
C GLY A 44 0.83 4.33 -13.83
N GLN A 45 1.53 5.30 -13.22
CA GLN A 45 2.43 6.21 -13.91
C GLN A 45 3.88 6.03 -13.43
N TYR A 46 4.84 6.25 -14.33
CA TYR A 46 6.25 6.26 -13.98
C TYR A 46 6.62 7.48 -13.11
N PRO A 47 7.70 7.38 -12.30
CA PRO A 47 8.15 8.44 -11.41
C PRO A 47 8.32 9.82 -12.01
N PHE A 48 8.76 9.90 -13.27
CA PHE A 48 8.93 11.19 -13.95
C PHE A 48 7.62 11.92 -14.26
N ARG A 49 6.47 11.23 -14.26
CA ARG A 49 5.15 11.84 -14.52
C ARG A 49 4.50 12.35 -13.24
N HIS A 50 4.54 11.54 -12.19
CA HIS A 50 3.97 11.96 -10.91
C HIS A 50 4.93 12.85 -10.14
N GLY A 51 6.25 12.67 -10.23
CA GLY A 51 7.25 13.53 -9.57
C GLY A 51 7.80 12.99 -8.24
N TRP A 52 7.44 11.76 -7.86
CA TRP A 52 7.97 11.07 -6.67
C TRP A 52 9.02 10.06 -7.14
N VAL A 53 10.27 10.52 -7.26
CA VAL A 53 11.41 9.78 -7.81
C VAL A 53 12.31 9.19 -6.72
N ASN A 54 12.30 9.75 -5.51
CA ASN A 54 13.13 9.36 -4.39
C ASN A 54 12.31 9.05 -3.13
N HIS A 55 12.90 8.24 -2.24
CA HIS A 55 12.30 7.96 -0.93
C HIS A 55 12.02 9.22 -0.11
N TRP A 56 12.90 10.23 -0.20
CA TRP A 56 12.84 11.49 0.55
C TRP A 56 11.81 12.50 0.02
N ASP A 57 11.23 12.24 -1.15
CA ASP A 57 10.16 13.08 -1.72
C ASP A 57 8.87 13.03 -0.88
N VAL A 58 8.80 12.05 0.04
CA VAL A 58 7.86 12.05 1.15
C VAL A 58 8.69 12.34 2.40
N PRO A 59 8.67 13.57 2.92
CA PRO A 59 9.53 13.91 4.01
C PRO A 59 9.09 13.11 5.24
N ARG A 60 10.06 12.44 5.87
CA ARG A 60 9.87 11.61 7.09
C ARG A 60 9.15 12.36 8.23
N TRP A 61 9.18 13.69 8.20
CA TRP A 61 8.53 14.64 9.11
C TRP A 61 7.98 15.89 8.41
N GLY A 62 7.62 15.81 7.13
CA GLY A 62 7.21 17.00 6.36
C GLY A 62 5.99 16.77 5.49
N ARG A 63 5.43 17.88 5.03
CA ARG A 63 4.20 17.94 4.25
C ARG A 63 4.48 17.55 2.79
N ALA A 64 4.44 16.25 2.47
CA ALA A 64 4.17 15.81 1.11
C ALA A 64 2.66 15.72 0.92
N TYR A 65 2.12 16.57 0.04
CA TYR A 65 0.73 16.48 -0.39
C TYR A 65 0.67 15.69 -1.68
N PHE A 66 0.12 14.49 -1.62
CA PHE A 66 -0.27 13.76 -2.82
C PHE A 66 -1.56 14.37 -3.32
N ASP A 67 -1.47 15.19 -4.37
CA ASP A 67 -2.62 15.80 -5.02
C ASP A 67 -3.35 14.74 -5.86
N PRO A 68 -4.55 14.31 -5.44
CA PRO A 68 -5.28 13.24 -6.08
C PRO A 68 -6.04 13.71 -7.33
N ASP A 69 -6.07 15.02 -7.62
CA ASP A 69 -6.65 15.58 -8.84
C ASP A 69 -5.59 15.67 -9.95
N GLN A 70 -4.31 15.87 -9.58
CA GLN A 70 -3.17 15.76 -10.50
C GLN A 70 -2.70 14.32 -10.72
N ASN A 71 -2.87 13.46 -9.70
CA ASN A 71 -2.41 12.07 -9.75
C ASN A 71 -3.62 11.13 -9.63
N PRO A 72 -4.06 10.49 -10.74
CA PRO A 72 -5.13 9.52 -10.67
C PRO A 72 -4.73 8.39 -9.71
N CYS A 73 -5.65 7.92 -8.89
CA CYS A 73 -5.38 6.87 -7.91
C CYS A 73 -6.34 5.70 -8.13
N LEU A 74 -5.80 4.48 -8.24
CA LEU A 74 -6.55 3.24 -8.41
C LEU A 74 -7.69 3.12 -7.39
N ALA A 75 -7.45 3.52 -6.13
CA ALA A 75 -8.48 3.51 -5.09
C ALA A 75 -9.65 4.46 -5.41
N ARG A 76 -9.41 5.67 -5.94
CA ARG A 76 -10.48 6.59 -6.32
C ARG A 76 -11.30 6.05 -7.49
N VAL A 77 -10.63 5.42 -8.48
CA VAL A 77 -11.29 4.80 -9.63
C VAL A 77 -12.18 3.63 -9.19
N LEU A 78 -11.69 2.78 -8.29
CA LEU A 78 -12.51 1.67 -7.75
C LEU A 78 -13.67 2.20 -6.91
N LYS A 79 -13.42 3.23 -6.09
CA LYS A 79 -14.46 3.85 -5.26
C LYS A 79 -15.58 4.48 -6.11
N SER A 80 -15.25 5.17 -7.20
CA SER A 80 -16.26 5.74 -8.10
C SER A 80 -17.09 4.67 -8.82
N ALA A 81 -16.54 3.46 -9.00
CA ALA A 81 -17.27 2.30 -9.50
C ALA A 81 -18.11 1.56 -8.42
N GLY A 82 -18.19 2.09 -7.19
CA GLY A 82 -19.01 1.53 -6.11
C GLY A 82 -18.29 0.54 -5.19
N TYR A 83 -16.97 0.35 -5.34
CA TYR A 83 -16.19 -0.50 -4.44
C TYR A 83 -15.92 0.21 -3.11
N LYS A 84 -15.95 -0.56 -2.02
CA LYS A 84 -15.41 -0.13 -0.73
C LYS A 84 -13.89 -0.28 -0.77
N THR A 85 -13.17 0.81 -0.56
CA THR A 85 -11.70 0.83 -0.58
C THR A 85 -11.15 1.08 0.82
N CYS A 86 -10.10 0.35 1.21
CA CYS A 86 -9.38 0.58 2.45
C CYS A 86 -7.88 0.32 2.25
N ILE A 87 -7.07 0.82 3.17
CA ILE A 87 -5.65 0.52 3.27
C ILE A 87 -5.33 0.08 4.70
N ALA A 88 -4.46 -0.92 4.83
CA ALA A 88 -3.90 -1.35 6.10
C ALA A 88 -2.37 -1.45 5.99
N GLY A 89 -1.67 -1.01 7.03
CA GLY A 89 -0.20 -1.08 7.11
C GLY A 89 0.51 0.18 6.60
N LYS A 90 1.70 -0.03 6.01
CA LYS A 90 2.61 1.07 5.64
C LYS A 90 2.10 1.83 4.42
N TRP A 91 2.08 3.16 4.51
CA TRP A 91 1.67 4.05 3.42
C TRP A 91 2.84 4.77 2.74
N GLN A 92 3.46 5.74 3.42
CA GLN A 92 4.68 6.41 2.96
C GLN A 92 4.53 7.12 1.59
N ILE A 93 3.40 7.82 1.39
CA ILE A 93 3.09 8.65 0.21
C ILE A 93 2.66 10.06 0.61
N ASN A 94 1.88 10.18 1.68
CA ASN A 94 1.64 11.42 2.41
C ASN A 94 1.66 11.13 3.91
N ASP A 95 1.59 12.18 4.72
CA ASP A 95 1.37 12.05 6.15
C ASP A 95 -0.14 11.95 6.43
N PHE A 96 -0.56 10.83 7.02
CA PHE A 96 -1.96 10.57 7.37
C PHE A 96 -2.52 11.57 8.39
N VAL A 97 -1.67 12.17 9.22
CA VAL A 97 -2.08 13.15 10.22
C VAL A 97 -2.47 14.46 9.56
N SER A 98 -1.77 14.85 8.49
CA SER A 98 -1.97 16.13 7.81
C SER A 98 -2.80 16.05 6.53
N SER A 99 -3.00 14.87 5.93
CA SER A 99 -3.79 14.71 4.70
C SER A 99 -4.39 13.30 4.54
N PRO A 100 -5.52 12.98 5.20
CA PRO A 100 -6.17 11.67 5.09
C PRO A 100 -6.83 11.41 3.71
N MET A 101 -6.96 12.43 2.86
CA MET A 101 -7.86 12.41 1.70
C MET A 101 -7.37 11.63 0.47
N CYS A 102 -6.18 11.03 0.51
CA CYS A 102 -5.76 10.14 -0.58
C CYS A 102 -6.37 8.73 -0.47
N SER A 103 -6.82 8.29 0.72
CA SER A 103 -7.30 6.91 0.89
C SER A 103 -8.82 6.77 0.90
N THR A 104 -9.57 7.74 1.43
CA THR A 104 -10.98 7.53 1.80
C THR A 104 -11.67 8.82 2.28
N ASP A 105 -12.75 9.29 1.65
CA ASP A 105 -13.71 10.19 2.37
C ASP A 105 -14.48 9.50 3.50
N SER A 106 -14.21 8.22 3.78
CA SER A 106 -14.83 7.48 4.86
C SER A 106 -14.07 6.18 5.12
N VAL A 107 -13.72 5.95 6.38
CA VAL A 107 -12.91 4.86 6.95
C VAL A 107 -11.42 5.21 7.12
N SER A 108 -11.18 6.17 8.02
CA SER A 108 -10.07 6.12 8.96
C SER A 108 -10.13 4.80 9.72
N MET A 109 -9.44 3.78 9.22
CA MET A 109 -9.08 2.66 10.07
C MET A 109 -7.86 3.15 10.86
N ASN A 110 -8.12 3.63 12.08
CA ASN A 110 -7.11 3.93 13.07
C ASN A 110 -6.26 2.66 13.28
N ILE A 111 -5.17 2.52 12.54
CA ILE A 111 -4.01 1.78 13.03
C ILE A 111 -3.22 2.79 13.86
N ALA A 112 -3.83 3.20 14.97
CA ALA A 112 -3.05 3.66 16.09
C ALA A 112 -2.21 2.46 16.52
N CYS A 113 -0.89 2.58 16.43
CA CYS A 113 -0.01 1.79 17.27
C CYS A 113 -0.26 2.24 18.72
N GLY A 114 -1.36 1.78 19.30
CA GLY A 114 -1.67 1.89 20.72
C GLY A 114 -1.14 0.64 21.44
N PRO A 115 -0.75 0.75 22.72
CA PRO A 115 -0.19 -0.36 23.46
C PRO A 115 -1.17 -1.53 23.54
N VAL A 116 -0.59 -2.73 23.49
CA VAL A 116 -1.30 -4.01 23.45
C VAL A 116 -1.85 -4.32 24.85
N GLU A 117 -3.03 -3.83 25.22
CA GLU A 117 -3.75 -4.38 26.38
C GLU A 117 -5.27 -4.47 26.17
N GLU A 118 -5.75 -5.69 26.41
CA GLU A 118 -7.09 -6.13 26.84
C GLU A 118 -8.30 -6.03 25.90
N GLY A 119 -8.99 -7.18 25.76
CA GLY A 119 -10.45 -7.18 25.73
C GLY A 119 -11.17 -7.95 24.63
N PHE A 120 -10.76 -9.18 24.28
CA PHE A 120 -11.65 -10.11 23.57
C PHE A 120 -12.76 -10.56 24.54
N ARG A 121 -13.95 -9.92 24.49
CA ARG A 121 -15.18 -10.49 25.05
C ARG A 121 -16.23 -10.69 23.97
N GLN A 122 -16.68 -11.93 23.93
CA GLN A 122 -17.56 -12.57 22.96
C GLN A 122 -18.96 -11.95 22.98
N ARG A 123 -19.60 -11.94 21.80
CA ARG A 123 -21.01 -11.59 21.63
C ARG A 123 -21.86 -12.74 22.16
N GLY A 124 -22.82 -12.41 23.03
CA GLY A 124 -24.08 -13.17 23.20
C GLY A 124 -25.16 -12.56 22.33
#